data_AF-A0A0B6X828-F1
#
_entry.id   AF-A0A0B6X828-F1
#
_cell.length_a   1.000
_cell.length_b   1.000
_cell.length_c   1.000
_cell.angle_alpha   90.00
_cell.angle_beta   90.00
_cell.angle_gamma   90.00
#
_symmetry.space_group_name_H-M   'P 1'
#
loop_
_entity.id
_entity.type
_entity.pdbx_description
1 polymer ?
#
loop_
_entity_poly.entity_id
_entity_poly.type
_entity_poly.pdbx_seq_one_letter_code
_entity_poly.pdbx_strand_id
1 'polypeptide(L)'
;MKANQFIHRIGLLGTGILLSVSLTTASAAENDHVAKFVSCKNLTKDQIAAQVKQDFLQNRIHHWDKDRKQLGTSKPIAWVNVNDMTGDRNALQVPLIVRGSQRDKSYNVTIDCQKDTINYSEVK
;
A
#
# COMPACT_ATOMS: atom_id res chain seq x y z
N MET A 1 -41.77 -53.14 43.21
CA MET A 1 -42.21 -52.19 42.15
C MET A 1 -41.02 -51.90 41.23
N LYS A 2 -41.31 -51.56 39.97
CA LYS A 2 -40.48 -51.56 38.76
C LYS A 2 -39.20 -50.69 38.76
N ALA A 3 -38.20 -51.18 38.00
CA ALA A 3 -37.23 -50.51 37.09
C ALA A 3 -36.41 -49.30 37.63
N ASN A 4 -35.12 -49.14 37.31
CA ASN A 4 -34.63 -49.07 35.93
C ASN A 4 -33.11 -49.28 35.83
N GLN A 5 -32.69 -50.09 34.86
CA GLN A 5 -31.32 -50.22 34.36
C GLN A 5 -30.89 -48.93 33.65
N PHE A 6 -29.58 -48.61 33.65
CA PHE A 6 -28.83 -48.32 32.41
C PHE A 6 -27.30 -48.34 32.67
N ILE A 7 -26.85 -49.57 32.65
CA ILE A 7 -25.59 -50.13 32.18
C ILE A 7 -24.75 -49.29 31.17
N HIS A 8 -23.43 -49.28 31.42
CA HIS A 8 -22.24 -49.18 30.53
C HIS A 8 -22.03 -47.90 29.70
N ARG A 9 -20.82 -47.31 29.60
CA ARG A 9 -19.57 -47.96 29.14
C ARG A 9 -18.31 -47.23 29.62
N ILE A 10 -17.37 -48.07 30.05
CA ILE A 10 -15.93 -47.84 30.16
C ILE A 10 -15.38 -47.37 28.81
N GLY A 11 -14.40 -46.46 28.81
CA GLY A 11 -13.50 -46.39 27.66
C GLY A 11 -12.63 -45.14 27.54
N LEU A 12 -11.33 -45.39 27.72
CA LEU A 12 -10.25 -44.89 26.88
C LEU A 12 -9.53 -43.59 27.29
N LEU A 13 -8.35 -43.83 27.84
CA LEU A 13 -7.10 -43.08 27.67
C LEU A 13 -7.12 -42.09 26.49
N GLY A 14 -6.80 -40.83 26.77
CA GLY A 14 -6.50 -39.82 25.76
C GLY A 14 -5.49 -38.83 26.31
N THR A 15 -4.20 -39.14 26.13
CA THR A 15 -3.08 -38.22 26.32
C THR A 15 -3.30 -36.98 25.45
N GLY A 16 -3.61 -35.84 26.10
CA GLY A 16 -3.73 -34.54 25.44
C GLY A 16 -2.36 -34.04 25.00
N ILE A 17 -2.01 -34.25 23.73
CA ILE A 17 -0.89 -33.56 23.08
C ILE A 17 -1.38 -32.16 22.72
N LEU A 18 -0.97 -31.16 23.49
CA LEU A 18 -1.17 -29.74 23.16
C LEU A 18 -0.18 -29.36 22.05
N LEU A 19 -0.65 -29.36 20.81
CA LEU A 19 0.07 -28.75 19.68
C LEU A 19 -0.11 -27.23 19.76
N SER A 20 0.86 -26.52 20.33
CA SER A 20 0.94 -25.05 20.24
C SER A 20 1.42 -24.67 18.83
N VAL A 21 0.47 -24.43 17.92
CA VAL A 21 0.76 -23.80 16.62
C VAL A 21 0.99 -22.31 16.88
N SER A 22 2.26 -21.89 16.84
CA SER A 22 2.62 -20.48 16.80
C SER A 22 2.30 -19.95 15.40
N LEU A 23 1.19 -19.22 15.25
CA LEU A 23 0.96 -18.41 14.06
C LEU A 23 1.89 -17.20 14.11
N THR A 24 3.01 -17.26 13.39
CA THR A 24 3.79 -16.07 13.06
C THR A 24 3.00 -15.27 12.04
N THR A 25 2.23 -14.28 12.51
CA THR A 25 1.69 -13.24 11.63
C THR A 25 2.85 -12.36 11.18
N ALA A 26 3.40 -12.65 10.00
CA ALA A 26 4.24 -11.72 9.28
C ALA A 26 3.36 -10.53 8.87
N SER A 27 3.34 -9.47 9.69
CA SER A 27 2.78 -8.18 9.30
C SER A 27 3.76 -7.50 8.34
N ALA A 28 3.73 -7.89 7.06
CA ALA A 28 4.31 -7.09 6.00
C ALA A 28 3.41 -5.85 5.84
N ALA A 29 3.71 -4.80 6.58
CA ALA A 29 3.20 -3.46 6.32
C ALA A 29 3.93 -2.88 5.09
N GLU A 30 3.74 -3.47 3.92
CA GLU A 30 4.13 -2.84 2.67
C GLU A 30 3.05 -1.82 2.28
N ASN A 31 3.25 -0.56 2.70
CA ASN A 31 2.60 0.58 2.05
C ASN A 31 3.36 0.91 0.75
N ASP A 32 3.64 -0.09 -0.07
CA ASP A 32 4.31 0.09 -1.35
C ASP A 32 3.24 -0.02 -2.43
N HIS A 33 2.69 1.13 -2.79
CA HIS A 33 1.71 1.23 -3.86
C HIS A 33 2.42 1.15 -5.22
N VAL A 34 2.93 -0.04 -5.55
CA VAL A 34 3.61 -0.31 -6.81
C VAL A 34 2.60 -0.51 -7.92
N ALA A 35 2.77 0.17 -9.04
CA ALA A 35 1.91 0.03 -10.21
C ALA A 35 2.63 0.27 -11.54
N LYS A 36 1.98 -0.07 -12.65
CA LYS A 36 2.53 0.20 -14.00
C LYS A 36 2.56 1.68 -14.31
N PHE A 37 3.63 2.13 -14.96
CA PHE A 37 3.87 3.50 -15.41
C PHE A 37 4.17 3.50 -16.92
N VAL A 38 3.72 4.51 -17.67
CA VAL A 38 4.05 4.64 -19.10
C VAL A 38 5.55 4.92 -19.23
N SER A 39 6.20 4.23 -20.17
CA SER A 39 7.67 4.13 -20.24
C SER A 39 8.39 5.47 -20.29
N CYS A 40 9.39 5.61 -19.42
CA CYS A 40 10.07 6.87 -19.14
C CYS A 40 11.23 7.18 -20.10
N LYS A 41 11.67 6.18 -20.89
CA LYS A 41 12.95 6.25 -21.64
C LYS A 41 13.07 7.44 -22.60
N ASN A 42 11.95 8.01 -23.03
CA ASN A 42 11.91 9.14 -23.96
C ASN A 42 11.19 10.38 -23.40
N LEU A 43 10.93 10.44 -22.09
CA LEU A 43 10.19 11.54 -21.46
C LEU A 43 11.14 12.54 -20.80
N THR A 44 10.83 13.83 -20.91
CA THR A 44 11.50 14.89 -20.14
C THR A 44 11.06 14.86 -18.67
N LYS A 45 11.82 15.53 -17.78
CA LYS A 45 11.42 15.66 -16.37
C LYS A 45 10.02 16.28 -16.21
N ASP A 46 9.68 17.28 -17.02
CA ASP A 46 8.35 17.91 -17.01
C ASP A 46 7.23 16.94 -17.42
N GLN A 47 7.46 16.12 -18.44
CA GLN A 47 6.50 15.11 -18.88
C GLN A 47 6.29 14.04 -17.81
N ILE A 48 7.38 13.61 -17.16
CA ILE A 48 7.32 12.64 -16.07
C ILE A 48 6.57 13.24 -14.88
N ALA A 49 6.85 14.49 -14.50
CA ALA A 49 6.12 15.19 -13.44
C ALA A 49 4.61 15.29 -13.75
N ALA A 50 4.24 15.65 -14.99
CA ALA A 50 2.85 15.69 -15.42
C ALA A 50 2.18 14.30 -15.32
N GLN A 51 2.89 13.25 -15.73
CA GLN A 51 2.38 11.88 -15.67
C GLN A 51 2.21 11.40 -14.22
N VAL A 52 3.15 11.69 -13.32
CA VAL A 52 3.02 11.36 -11.88
C VAL A 52 1.80 12.07 -11.28
N LYS A 53 1.59 13.34 -11.61
CA LYS A 53 0.42 14.11 -11.15
C LYS A 53 -0.88 13.47 -11.67
N GLN A 54 -0.92 13.12 -12.95
CA GLN A 54 -2.10 12.49 -13.55
C GLN A 54 -2.37 11.11 -12.94
N ASP A 55 -1.36 10.25 -12.81
CA ASP A 55 -1.51 8.92 -12.22
C ASP A 55 -2.03 9.01 -10.78
N PHE A 56 -1.44 9.89 -9.97
CA PHE A 56 -1.87 10.07 -8.58
C PHE A 56 -3.35 10.48 -8.49
N LEU A 57 -3.74 11.51 -9.27
CA LEU A 57 -5.09 12.07 -9.21
C LEU A 57 -6.15 11.16 -9.82
N GLN A 58 -5.83 10.42 -10.89
CA GLN A 58 -6.81 9.61 -11.61
C GLN A 58 -6.89 8.18 -11.11
N ASN A 59 -5.77 7.59 -10.69
CA ASN A 59 -5.69 6.16 -10.42
C ASN A 59 -5.43 5.84 -8.94
N ARG A 60 -4.78 6.72 -8.18
CA ARG A 60 -4.31 6.39 -6.82
C ARG A 60 -5.25 6.88 -5.74
N ILE A 61 -5.48 8.19 -5.69
CA ILE A 61 -6.23 8.81 -4.57
C ILE A 61 -7.68 8.28 -4.46
N HIS A 62 -8.25 7.83 -5.57
CA HIS A 62 -9.57 7.20 -5.59
C HIS A 62 -9.62 5.84 -4.87
N HIS A 63 -8.49 5.13 -4.80
CA HIS A 63 -8.38 3.82 -4.16
C HIS A 63 -7.71 3.86 -2.78
N TRP A 64 -7.10 4.98 -2.39
CA TRP A 64 -6.43 5.14 -1.09
C TRP A 64 -7.33 5.83 -0.07
N ASP A 65 -8.29 5.08 0.45
CA ASP A 65 -9.32 5.58 1.38
C ASP A 65 -8.73 6.26 2.62
N LYS A 66 -7.66 5.71 3.17
CA LYS A 66 -6.97 6.27 4.33
C LYS A 66 -6.41 7.66 4.02
N ASP A 67 -5.72 7.81 2.90
CA ASP A 67 -5.10 9.06 2.50
C ASP A 67 -6.13 10.10 2.11
N ARG A 68 -7.20 9.68 1.42
CA ARG A 68 -8.33 10.54 1.10
C ARG A 68 -9.02 11.09 2.35
N LYS A 69 -9.21 10.25 3.37
CA LYS A 69 -9.75 10.69 4.68
C LYS A 69 -8.82 11.67 5.37
N GLN A 70 -7.51 11.40 5.37
CA GLN A 70 -6.52 12.29 5.97
C GLN A 70 -6.46 13.64 5.25
N LEU A 71 -6.46 13.66 3.92
CA LEU A 71 -6.49 14.88 3.11
C LEU A 71 -7.81 15.66 3.28
N GLY A 72 -8.90 14.99 3.66
CA GLY A 72 -10.21 15.59 3.85
C GLY A 72 -10.95 15.91 2.55
N THR A 73 -10.44 15.48 1.40
CA THR A 73 -11.03 15.72 0.08
C THR A 73 -10.76 14.55 -0.86
N SER A 74 -11.71 14.27 -1.76
CA SER A 74 -11.55 13.30 -2.86
C SER A 74 -10.88 13.89 -4.10
N LYS A 75 -10.71 15.22 -4.14
CA LYS A 75 -10.11 15.95 -5.26
C LYS A 75 -9.02 16.89 -4.73
N PRO A 76 -7.89 16.36 -4.25
CA PRO A 76 -6.79 17.20 -3.77
C PRO A 76 -6.07 17.89 -4.93
N ILE A 77 -5.25 18.90 -4.61
CA ILE A 77 -4.37 19.55 -5.57
C ILE A 77 -2.99 18.90 -5.44
N ALA A 78 -2.51 18.26 -6.51
CA ALA A 78 -1.18 17.66 -6.55
C ALA A 78 -0.19 18.59 -7.26
N TRP A 79 1.05 18.67 -6.76
CA TRP A 79 2.14 19.36 -7.43
C TRP A 79 3.46 18.59 -7.33
N VAL A 80 4.29 18.78 -8.34
CA VAL A 80 5.65 18.24 -8.45
C VAL A 80 6.54 19.39 -8.88
N ASN A 81 7.67 19.58 -8.20
CA ASN A 81 8.69 20.51 -8.62
C ASN A 81 9.79 19.74 -9.37
N VAL A 82 9.95 20.04 -10.66
CA VAL A 82 10.93 19.35 -11.51
C VAL A 82 12.38 19.60 -11.12
N ASN A 83 12.65 20.71 -10.42
CA ASN A 83 13.98 21.03 -9.91
C ASN A 83 14.37 20.13 -8.73
N ASP A 84 13.39 19.61 -8.00
CA ASP A 84 13.60 18.73 -6.85
C ASP A 84 13.63 17.25 -7.27
N MET A 85 13.42 16.95 -8.56
CA MET A 85 13.51 15.59 -9.09
C MET A 85 14.97 15.14 -9.20
N THR A 86 15.27 14.03 -8.55
CA THR A 86 16.60 13.42 -8.51
C THR A 86 16.60 12.04 -9.18
N GLY A 87 17.80 11.47 -9.37
CA GLY A 87 17.98 10.18 -10.05
C GLY A 87 18.48 10.31 -11.48
N ASP A 88 18.47 9.19 -12.20
CA ASP A 88 18.99 9.05 -13.57
C ASP A 88 17.91 8.54 -14.54
N ARG A 89 18.31 8.13 -15.75
CA ARG A 89 17.36 7.64 -16.77
C ARG A 89 16.71 6.29 -16.43
N ASN A 90 17.27 5.54 -15.49
CA ASN A 90 16.79 4.21 -15.10
C ASN A 90 15.90 4.27 -13.86
N ALA A 91 16.21 5.15 -12.91
CA ALA A 91 15.44 5.32 -11.69
C ALA A 91 15.34 6.81 -11.32
N LEU A 92 14.10 7.29 -11.18
CA LEU A 92 13.81 8.67 -10.82
C LEU A 92 13.13 8.73 -9.46
N GLN A 93 13.46 9.76 -8.70
CA GLN A 93 12.79 10.14 -7.48
C GLN A 93 12.07 11.46 -7.71
N VAL A 94 10.77 11.46 -7.47
CA VAL A 94 9.88 12.57 -7.77
C VAL A 94 9.16 12.99 -6.49
N PRO A 95 9.54 14.13 -5.89
CA PRO A 95 8.81 14.69 -4.77
C PRO A 95 7.42 15.13 -5.22
N LEU A 96 6.39 14.53 -4.61
CA LEU A 96 5.00 14.84 -4.85
C LEU A 96 4.40 15.39 -3.56
N ILE A 97 3.76 16.54 -3.65
CA ILE A 97 3.02 17.10 -2.52
C ILE A 97 1.56 17.25 -2.96
N VAL A 98 0.67 16.91 -2.04
CA VAL A 98 -0.74 16.75 -2.26
C VAL A 98 -1.46 17.58 -1.21
N ARG A 99 -2.08 18.67 -1.66
CA ARG A 99 -2.82 19.58 -0.81
C ARG A 99 -4.25 19.10 -0.63
N GLY A 100 -4.60 18.86 0.63
CA GLY A 100 -5.94 18.51 1.07
C GLY A 100 -6.68 19.72 1.64
N SER A 101 -7.94 19.52 2.02
CA SER A 101 -8.73 20.50 2.76
C SER A 101 -8.43 20.48 4.27
N GLN A 102 -7.99 19.34 4.81
CA GLN A 102 -7.65 19.18 6.23
C GLN A 102 -6.15 19.28 6.49
N ARG A 103 -5.33 18.67 5.63
CA ARG A 103 -3.87 18.71 5.71
C ARG A 103 -3.26 18.47 4.35
N ASP A 104 -2.00 18.85 4.23
CA ASP A 104 -1.16 18.47 3.10
C ASP A 104 -0.47 17.13 3.41
N LYS A 105 -0.16 16.36 2.35
CA LYS A 105 0.65 15.14 2.41
C LYS A 105 1.79 15.23 1.40
N SER A 106 2.92 14.64 1.76
CA SER A 106 4.10 14.57 0.89
C SER A 106 4.44 13.10 0.64
N TYR A 107 4.81 12.80 -0.61
CA TYR A 107 5.21 11.47 -1.05
C TYR A 107 6.54 11.59 -1.76
N ASN A 108 7.42 10.62 -1.52
CA ASN A 108 8.54 10.35 -2.39
C ASN A 108 8.10 9.30 -3.41
N VAL A 109 8.05 9.68 -4.68
CA VAL A 109 7.60 8.80 -5.75
C VAL A 109 8.81 8.23 -6.47
N THR A 110 9.00 6.92 -6.38
CA THR A 110 10.08 6.22 -7.08
C THR A 110 9.55 5.64 -8.38
N ILE A 111 10.21 5.96 -9.49
CA ILE A 111 9.90 5.42 -10.81
C ILE A 111 11.08 4.57 -11.26
N ASP A 112 10.83 3.28 -11.50
CA ASP A 112 11.78 2.38 -12.16
C ASP A 112 11.44 2.34 -13.66
N CYS A 113 12.26 3.02 -14.45
CA CYS A 113 12.10 3.17 -15.89
C CYS A 113 12.45 1.89 -16.68
N GLN A 114 13.10 0.91 -16.04
CA GLN A 114 13.44 -0.37 -16.67
C GLN A 114 12.30 -1.38 -16.49
N LYS A 115 11.61 -1.31 -15.34
CA LYS A 115 10.46 -2.17 -15.03
C LYS A 115 9.12 -1.52 -15.34
N ASP A 116 9.13 -0.26 -15.77
CA ASP A 116 7.94 0.56 -16.00
C ASP A 116 7.02 0.55 -14.76
N THR A 117 7.61 0.71 -13.57
CA THR A 117 6.87 0.74 -12.30
C THR A 117 6.99 2.09 -11.59
N ILE A 118 5.89 2.51 -10.98
CA ILE A 118 5.80 3.67 -10.09
C ILE A 118 5.44 3.19 -8.69
N ASN A 119 6.13 3.72 -7.68
CA ASN A 119 5.87 3.47 -6.27
C ASN A 119 5.74 4.78 -5.51
N TYR A 120 4.86 4.82 -4.52
CA TYR A 120 4.59 5.99 -3.71
C TYR A 120 4.82 5.69 -2.24
N SER A 121 5.76 6.40 -1.63
CA SER A 121 6.03 6.28 -0.19
C SER A 121 5.75 7.60 0.50
N GLU A 122 4.86 7.60 1.50
CA GLU A 122 4.56 8.79 2.30
C GLU A 122 5.81 9.24 3.09
N VAL A 123 6.13 10.53 3.01
CA VAL A 123 7.15 11.17 3.84
C VAL A 123 6.51 11.50 5.18
N LYS A 124 7.00 10.85 6.24
CA LYS A 124 6.51 11.05 7.62
C LYS A 124 6.97 12.36 8.23
#